data_AF-A0A3A6NWJ1-F1
#
_entry.id   AF-A0A3A6NWJ1-F1
#
_cell.length_a   1.000
_cell.length_b   1.000
_cell.length_c   1.000
_cell.angle_alpha   90.00
_cell.angle_beta   90.00
_cell.angle_gamma   90.00
#
_symmetry.space_group_name_H-M   'P 1'
#
loop_
_entity.id
_entity.type
_entity.pdbx_description
1 polymer ?
#
loop_
_entity_poly.entity_id
_entity_poly.type
_entity_poly.pdbx_seq_one_letter_code
_entity_poly.pdbx_strand_id
1 'polypeptide(L)'
;ITAGQEVKLQVLHTPGHSPGCICLYTPGHVFTGDTLFVGGVGRTDLPGGSWPRMLGSIQERILTLPDDTIVWPGHHYGPAPRSTVQRERETNDFLH
;
A
#
# COMPACT_ATOMS: atom_id res chain seq x y z
N ILE A 1 13.84 9.15 -0.43
CA ILE A 1 13.55 10.42 -1.15
C ILE A 1 13.40 11.50 -0.11
N THR A 2 13.97 12.69 -0.30
CA THR A 2 13.74 13.84 0.60
C THR A 2 12.85 14.84 -0.11
N ALA A 3 11.78 15.28 0.55
CA ALA A 3 10.91 16.35 0.08
C ALA A 3 11.11 17.58 0.96
N GLY A 4 11.47 18.71 0.35
CA GLY A 4 11.93 19.89 1.10
C GLY A 4 13.25 19.60 1.84
N GLN A 5 13.41 20.19 3.04
CA GLN A 5 14.63 20.04 3.83
C GLN A 5 14.59 18.88 4.85
N GLU A 6 13.41 18.40 5.23
CA GLU A 6 13.28 17.51 6.41
C GLU A 6 12.48 16.24 6.17
N VAL A 7 11.54 16.21 5.21
CA VAL A 7 10.66 15.05 5.05
C VAL A 7 11.38 13.93 4.31
N LYS A 8 11.62 12.81 5.00
CA LYS A 8 12.22 11.61 4.43
C LYS A 8 11.16 10.56 4.13
N LEU A 9 11.06 10.20 2.87
CA LEU A 9 10.24 9.09 2.39
C LEU A 9 11.12 7.88 2.13
N GLN A 10 10.88 6.81 2.87
CA GLN A 10 11.41 5.48 2.59
C GLN A 10 10.65 4.88 1.40
N VAL A 11 11.40 4.37 0.43
CA VAL A 11 10.81 3.65 -0.70
C VAL A 11 10.65 2.18 -0.31
N LEU A 12 9.44 1.67 -0.44
CA LEU A 12 9.10 0.27 -0.25
C LEU A 12 8.75 -0.31 -1.63
N HIS A 13 9.64 -1.15 -2.18
CA HIS A 13 9.33 -1.83 -3.44
C HIS A 13 8.19 -2.83 -3.20
N THR A 14 7.10 -2.66 -3.94
CA THR A 14 5.82 -3.38 -3.73
C THR A 14 5.26 -3.85 -5.08
N PRO A 15 5.99 -4.69 -5.82
CA PRO A 15 5.55 -5.17 -7.13
C PRO A 15 4.31 -6.04 -7.02
N GLY A 16 3.40 -5.91 -7.98
CA GLY A 16 2.17 -6.69 -7.98
C GLY A 16 1.14 -6.15 -8.95
N HIS A 17 0.76 -4.88 -8.79
CA HIS A 17 -0.08 -4.19 -9.78
C HIS A 17 0.70 -3.99 -11.09
N SER A 18 1.94 -3.51 -10.95
CA SER A 18 2.96 -3.52 -11.99
C SER A 18 4.32 -3.93 -11.39
N PRO A 19 5.32 -4.28 -12.22
CA PRO A 19 6.66 -4.63 -11.73
C PRO A 19 7.37 -3.48 -11.01
N GLY A 20 7.03 -2.23 -11.36
CA GLY A 20 7.66 -1.01 -10.85
C GLY A 20 6.94 -0.37 -9.66
N CYS A 21 5.85 -0.96 -9.16
CA CYS A 21 5.09 -0.38 -8.06
C CYS A 21 5.95 -0.20 -6.80
N ILE A 22 5.81 0.97 -6.19
CA ILE A 22 6.41 1.32 -4.91
C ILE A 22 5.35 1.92 -3.99
N CYS A 23 5.56 1.76 -2.69
CA CYS A 23 4.90 2.54 -1.67
C CYS A 23 5.93 3.52 -1.07
N LEU A 24 5.45 4.67 -0.62
CA LEU A 24 6.30 5.67 0.03
C LEU A 24 5.89 5.79 1.49
N TYR A 25 6.83 5.55 2.40
CA TYR A 25 6.58 5.55 3.84
C TYR A 25 7.34 6.67 4.54
N THR A 26 6.69 7.30 5.51
CA THR A 26 7.28 8.16 6.54
C THR A 26 6.57 7.83 7.86
N PRO A 27 7.17 8.04 9.04
CA PRO A 27 6.49 7.74 10.31
C PRO A 27 5.05 8.25 10.34
N GLY A 28 4.09 7.34 10.58
CA GLY A 28 2.65 7.60 10.64
C GLY A 28 1.90 7.61 9.31
N HIS A 29 2.58 7.57 8.15
CA HIS A 29 1.93 7.67 6.84
C HIS A 29 2.55 6.74 5.80
N VAL A 30 1.71 6.05 5.02
CA VAL A 30 2.13 5.30 3.83
C VAL A 30 1.27 5.66 2.63
N PHE A 31 1.91 5.99 1.51
CA PHE A 31 1.27 6.20 0.21
C PHE A 31 1.40 4.92 -0.60
N THR A 32 0.28 4.26 -0.90
CA THR A 32 0.28 2.88 -1.41
C THR A 32 0.09 2.75 -2.91
N GLY A 33 -0.23 3.85 -3.59
CA GLY A 33 -0.57 3.82 -5.02
C GLY A 33 -1.67 2.79 -5.27
N ASP A 34 -1.47 1.94 -6.28
CA ASP A 34 -2.40 0.87 -6.63
C ASP A 34 -2.04 -0.49 -6.01
N THR A 35 -1.19 -0.50 -4.97
CA THR A 35 -0.87 -1.73 -4.24
C THR A 35 -1.97 -2.11 -3.26
N LEU A 36 -2.46 -1.14 -2.48
CA LEU A 36 -3.47 -1.33 -1.44
C LEU A 36 -4.44 -0.15 -1.46
N PHE A 37 -5.74 -0.46 -1.54
CA PHE A 37 -6.84 0.50 -1.40
C PHE A 37 -7.56 0.29 -0.07
N VAL A 38 -8.47 1.22 0.28
CA VAL A 38 -9.33 1.04 1.46
C VAL A 38 -10.33 -0.08 1.19
N GLY A 39 -10.14 -1.23 1.84
CA GLY A 39 -10.96 -2.44 1.64
C GLY A 39 -10.79 -3.07 0.26
N GLY A 40 -9.69 -2.79 -0.46
CA GLY A 40 -9.44 -3.36 -1.78
C GLY A 40 -7.97 -3.34 -2.18
N VAL A 41 -7.70 -3.76 -3.42
CA VAL A 41 -6.36 -3.81 -4.03
C VAL A 41 -6.41 -3.42 -5.50
N GLY A 42 -5.27 -3.05 -6.08
CA GLY A 42 -5.19 -2.84 -7.53
C GLY A 42 -5.33 -4.14 -8.32
N ARG A 43 -5.73 -4.00 -9.59
CA ARG A 43 -5.80 -5.14 -10.51
C ARG A 43 -4.41 -5.72 -10.81
N THR A 44 -4.33 -7.02 -11.09
CA THR A 44 -3.06 -7.72 -11.37
C THR A 44 -3.09 -8.54 -12.66
N ASP A 45 -4.10 -8.34 -13.51
CA ASP A 45 -4.38 -9.12 -14.71
C ASP A 45 -3.76 -8.53 -15.99
N LEU A 46 -3.20 -7.32 -15.93
CA LEU A 46 -2.48 -6.69 -17.04
C LEU A 46 -1.03 -7.21 -17.13
N PRO A 47 -0.35 -7.05 -18.29
CA PRO A 47 1.02 -7.49 -18.46
C PRO A 47 1.97 -6.99 -17.36
N GLY A 48 2.66 -7.92 -16.70
CA GLY A 48 3.55 -7.65 -15.57
C GLY A 48 2.88 -7.60 -14.20
N GLY A 49 1.54 -7.68 -14.15
CA GLY A 49 0.79 -7.86 -12.91
C GLY A 49 0.93 -9.27 -12.34
N SER A 50 0.88 -9.40 -11.01
CA SER A 50 0.95 -10.69 -10.31
C SER A 50 0.34 -10.60 -8.92
N TRP A 51 -0.77 -11.31 -8.71
CA TRP A 51 -1.43 -11.39 -7.40
C TRP A 51 -0.54 -11.97 -6.29
N PRO A 52 0.15 -13.11 -6.46
CA PRO A 52 1.04 -13.63 -5.42
C PRO A 52 2.13 -12.64 -5.00
N ARG A 53 2.66 -11.84 -5.95
CA ARG A 53 3.64 -10.80 -5.63
C ARG A 53 3.03 -9.60 -4.93
N MET A 54 1.82 -9.19 -5.33
CA MET A 54 1.08 -8.12 -4.66
C MET A 54 0.79 -8.50 -3.20
N LEU A 55 0.26 -9.69 -2.96
CA LEU A 55 -0.06 -10.17 -1.62
C LEU A 55 1.20 -10.22 -0.74
N GLY A 56 2.29 -10.80 -1.24
CA GLY A 56 3.58 -10.81 -0.53
C GLY A 56 4.11 -9.41 -0.25
N SER A 57 4.00 -8.49 -1.21
CA SER A 57 4.37 -7.08 -1.02
C SER A 57 3.56 -6.40 0.09
N ILE A 58 2.25 -6.63 0.14
CA ILE A 58 1.37 -6.07 1.17
C ILE A 58 1.75 -6.66 2.55
N GLN A 59 1.84 -7.98 2.65
CA GLN A 59 2.13 -8.68 3.90
C GLN A 59 3.50 -8.35 4.48
N GLU A 60 4.53 -8.31 3.65
CA GLU A 60 5.91 -8.11 4.11
C GLU A 60 6.28 -6.64 4.32
N ARG A 61 5.65 -5.71 3.58
CA ARG A 61 6.08 -4.30 3.54
C ARG A 61 5.08 -3.31 4.13
N ILE A 62 3.78 -3.59 4.03
CA ILE A 62 2.73 -2.66 4.46
C ILE A 62 2.15 -3.10 5.80
N LEU A 63 1.80 -4.38 5.95
CA LEU A 63 1.19 -4.90 7.19
C LEU A 63 2.19 -5.05 8.34
N THR A 64 3.49 -4.89 8.08
CA THR A 64 4.57 -4.83 9.07
C THR A 64 4.82 -3.42 9.61
N LEU A 65 4.17 -2.40 9.06
CA LEU A 65 4.23 -1.03 9.57
C LEU A 65 3.40 -0.88 10.87
N PRO A 66 3.62 0.17 11.67
CA PRO A 66 2.81 0.44 12.85
C PRO A 66 1.31 0.52 12.53
N ASP A 67 0.49 -0.03 13.42
CA ASP A 67 -0.96 -0.18 13.27
C ASP A 67 -1.71 1.11 12.97
N ASP A 68 -1.27 2.21 13.58
CA ASP A 68 -1.80 3.56 13.44
C ASP A 68 -1.32 4.28 12.17
N THR A 69 -0.44 3.67 11.38
CA THR A 69 0.04 4.23 10.11
C THR A 69 -1.14 4.43 9.17
N ILE A 70 -1.33 5.68 8.72
CA ILE A 70 -2.40 6.05 7.82
C ILE A 70 -2.08 5.58 6.40
N VAL A 71 -2.99 4.83 5.80
CA VAL A 71 -2.92 4.35 4.41
C VAL A 71 -3.56 5.39 3.48
N TRP A 72 -2.76 5.92 2.56
CA TRP A 72 -3.15 6.84 1.50
C TRP A 72 -3.11 6.15 0.14
N PRO A 73 -4.26 5.69 -0.38
CA PRO A 73 -4.31 4.98 -1.65
C PRO A 73 -4.10 5.91 -2.85
N GLY A 74 -3.69 5.35 -3.99
CA GLY A 74 -3.59 6.08 -5.26
C GLY A 74 -4.95 6.46 -5.84
N HIS A 75 -6.00 5.70 -5.51
CA HIS A 75 -7.37 5.92 -5.96
C HIS A 75 -8.38 5.66 -4.84
N HIS A 76 -9.51 6.34 -4.91
CA HIS A 76 -10.59 6.21 -3.94
C HIS A 76 -11.79 5.45 -4.54
N TYR A 77 -11.85 4.15 -4.23
CA TYR A 77 -12.97 3.27 -4.58
C TYR A 77 -13.68 2.67 -3.35
N GLY A 78 -13.06 2.82 -2.18
CA GLY A 78 -13.56 2.29 -0.91
C GLY A 78 -14.54 3.22 -0.20
N PRO A 79 -14.94 2.86 1.04
CA PRO A 79 -15.90 3.64 1.84
C PRO A 79 -15.33 4.96 2.39
N ALA A 80 -14.02 5.17 2.33
CA ALA A 80 -13.34 6.34 2.86
C ALA A 80 -12.06 6.67 2.05
N PRO A 81 -11.63 7.94 2.02
CA PRO A 81 -10.46 8.37 1.23
C PRO A 81 -9.11 7.86 1.77
N ARG A 82 -9.10 7.30 2.98
CA ARG A 82 -7.91 6.78 3.68
C ARG A 82 -8.32 5.74 4.71
N SER A 83 -7.34 4.96 5.18
CA SER A 83 -7.53 3.94 6.22
C SER A 83 -6.33 3.91 7.18
N THR A 84 -6.21 2.86 7.99
CA THR A 84 -5.02 2.55 8.78
C THR A 84 -4.52 1.14 8.46
N VAL A 85 -3.24 0.88 8.71
CA VAL A 85 -2.65 -0.45 8.53
C VAL A 85 -3.42 -1.50 9.34
N GLN A 86 -3.78 -1.19 10.59
CA GLN A 86 -4.60 -2.08 11.42
C GLN A 86 -5.92 -2.43 10.74
N ARG A 87 -6.67 -1.42 10.29
CA ARG A 87 -7.99 -1.63 9.70
C ARG A 87 -7.90 -2.49 8.43
N GLU A 88 -6.93 -2.20 7.56
CA GLU A 88 -6.75 -3.01 6.34
C GLU A 88 -6.37 -4.45 6.69
N ARG A 89 -5.49 -4.68 7.65
CA ARG A 89 -5.12 -6.02 8.11
C ARG A 89 -6.30 -6.83 8.67
N GLU A 90 -7.25 -6.16 9.30
CA GLU A 90 -8.39 -6.81 9.97
C GLU A 90 -9.63 -6.97 9.08
N THR A 91 -9.78 -6.12 8.05
CA THR A 91 -11.06 -5.95 7.35
C THR A 91 -10.98 -6.02 5.83
N ASN A 92 -9.78 -6.05 5.24
CA ASN A 92 -9.65 -6.09 3.79
C ASN A 92 -9.76 -7.54 3.29
N ASP A 93 -10.88 -7.88 2.64
CA ASP A 93 -11.22 -9.23 2.17
C ASP A 93 -10.18 -9.85 1.23
N PHE A 94 -9.31 -9.06 0.60
CA PHE A 94 -8.28 -9.55 -0.30
C PHE A 94 -7.03 -10.07 0.44
N LEU A 95 -6.91 -9.84 1.76
CA LEU A 95 -5.69 -10.14 2.52
C LEU A 95 -5.77 -11.47 3.28
N HIS A 96 -6.87 -12.22 3.16
CA HIS A 96 -7.16 -13.46 3.88
C HIS A 96 -7.36 -14.67 2.94
#